data_AF-A0A3Q3FXD6-F1
#
_entry.id   AF-A0A3Q3FXD6-F1
#
_cell.length_a   1.000
_cell.length_b   1.000
_cell.length_c   1.000
_cell.angle_alpha   90.00
_cell.angle_beta   90.00
_cell.angle_gamma   90.00
#
_symmetry.space_group_name_H-M   'P 1'
#
loop_
_entity.id
_entity.type
_entity.pdbx_description
1 polymer ?
#
loop_
_entity_poly.entity_id
_entity_poly.type
_entity_poly.pdbx_seq_one_letter_code
_entity_poly.pdbx_strand_id
1 'polypeptide(L)' 'KAIAVAQKASQEDEAGNYDEAIRSYQHAVKYFLHIVKEPQGKDGNQKIRDKCKLYLDRVEELQEYLEKKEVASRINL' A
#
# COMPACT_ATOMS: atom_id res chain seq x y z
N LYS A 1 -12.40 -4.74 -7.88
CA LYS A 1 -11.48 -5.45 -6.95
C LYS A 1 -10.34 -4.55 -6.47
N ALA A 2 -9.52 -3.96 -7.35
CA ALA A 2 -8.40 -3.09 -6.97
C ALA A 2 -8.79 -1.95 -6.00
N ILE A 3 -9.88 -1.23 -6.31
CA ILE A 3 -10.37 -0.10 -5.50
C ILE A 3 -10.81 -0.56 -4.10
N ALA A 4 -11.61 -1.63 -4.00
CA ALA A 4 -12.07 -2.13 -2.69
C ALA A 4 -10.90 -2.59 -1.80
N VAL A 5 -9.88 -3.22 -2.40
CA VAL A 5 -8.67 -3.63 -1.66
C VAL A 5 -7.87 -2.40 -1.21
N ALA A 6 -7.77 -1.35 -2.03
CA ALA A 6 -7.13 -0.10 -1.64
C ALA A 6 -7.89 0.63 -0.53
N GLN A 7 -9.23 0.64 -0.58
CA GLN A 7 -10.05 1.21 0.49
C GLN A 7 -9.86 0.47 1.81
N LYS A 8 -9.81 -0.87 1.78
CA LYS A 8 -9.46 -1.66 2.95
C LYS A 8 -8.08 -1.26 3.47
N ALA A 9 -7.07 -1.15 2.60
CA ALA A 9 -5.73 -0.78 3.01
C ALA A 9 -5.69 0.57 3.76
N SER A 10 -6.39 1.58 3.26
CA SER A 10 -6.49 2.88 3.95
C SER A 10 -7.22 2.80 5.28
N GLN A 11 -8.30 2.01 5.38
CA GLN A 11 -9.02 1.81 6.64
C GLN A 11 -8.15 1.13 7.70
N GLU A 12 -7.37 0.12 7.32
CA GLU A 12 -6.46 -0.58 8.24
C GLU A 12 -5.28 0.31 8.65
N ASP A 13 -4.76 1.14 7.72
CA ASP A 13 -3.71 2.12 8.00
C ASP A 13 -4.19 3.17 9.03
N GLU A 14 -5.38 3.73 8.82
CA GLU A 14 -6.02 4.66 9.75
C GLU A 14 -6.32 4.02 11.11
N ALA A 15 -6.67 2.73 11.13
CA ALA A 15 -6.91 1.97 12.36
C ALA A 15 -5.61 1.57 13.10
N GLY A 16 -4.44 1.80 12.51
CA GLY A 16 -3.15 1.37 13.09
C GLY A 16 -2.83 -0.12 12.88
N ASN A 17 -3.63 -0.83 12.08
CA ASN A 17 -3.45 -2.23 11.72
C ASN A 17 -2.42 -2.37 10.59
N TYR A 18 -1.19 -1.89 10.84
CA TYR A 18 -0.18 -1.66 9.79
C TYR A 18 0.21 -2.92 9.01
N ASP A 19 0.31 -4.08 9.65
CA ASP A 19 0.59 -5.35 8.95
C ASP A 19 -0.47 -5.68 7.89
N GLU A 20 -1.75 -5.47 8.21
CA GLU A 20 -2.86 -5.73 7.29
C GLU A 20 -2.99 -4.63 6.23
N ALA A 21 -2.69 -3.38 6.60
CA ALA A 21 -2.59 -2.26 5.67
C ALA A 21 -1.52 -2.53 4.60
N ILE A 22 -0.32 -2.95 5.01
CA ILE A 22 0.79 -3.30 4.09
C ILE A 22 0.35 -4.37 3.11
N ARG A 23 -0.20 -5.49 3.60
CA ARG A 23 -0.67 -6.59 2.75
C ARG A 23 -1.73 -6.13 1.76
N SER A 24 -2.66 -5.30 2.22
CA SER A 24 -3.75 -4.79 1.39
C SER A 24 -3.24 -3.81 0.33
N TYR A 25 -2.33 -2.88 0.66
CA TYR A 25 -1.70 -1.99 -0.32
C TYR A 25 -0.95 -2.77 -1.40
N GLN A 26 -0.13 -3.75 -1.03
CA GLN A 26 0.60 -4.61 -1.97
C GLN A 26 -0.37 -5.38 -2.90
N HIS A 27 -1.47 -5.91 -2.36
CA HIS A 27 -2.50 -6.54 -3.18
C HIS A 27 -3.20 -5.56 -4.13
N ALA A 28 -3.51 -4.34 -3.68
CA ALA A 28 -4.08 -3.31 -4.52
C ALA A 28 -3.16 -2.99 -5.70
N VAL A 29 -1.86 -2.78 -5.44
CA VAL A 29 -0.82 -2.55 -6.46
C VAL A 29 -0.79 -3.70 -7.47
N LYS A 30 -0.80 -4.96 -7.02
CA LYS A 30 -0.84 -6.12 -7.91
C LYS A 30 -2.03 -6.10 -8.87
N TYR A 31 -3.22 -5.71 -8.38
CA TYR A 31 -4.40 -5.58 -9.24
C TYR A 31 -4.31 -4.39 -10.20
N PHE A 32 -3.80 -3.25 -9.73
CA PHE A 32 -3.59 -2.08 -10.58
C PHE A 32 -2.58 -2.33 -11.70
N LEU A 33 -1.48 -3.03 -11.41
CA LEU A 33 -0.50 -3.45 -12.42
C LEU A 33 -1.07 -4.43 -13.45
N HIS A 34 -2.11 -5.19 -13.12
CA HIS A 34 -2.82 -5.99 -14.11
C HIS A 34 -3.68 -5.11 -15.03
N ILE A 35 -4.39 -4.13 -14.48
CA ILE A 35 -5.25 -3.20 -15.24
C ILE A 35 -4.41 -2.36 -16.21
N VAL A 36 -3.25 -1.88 -15.78
CA VAL A 36 -2.41 -0.96 -16.57
C VAL A 36 -1.77 -1.58 -17.82
N LYS A 37 -1.93 -2.90 -18.02
CA LYS A 37 -1.48 -3.59 -19.24
C LYS A 37 -2.29 -3.18 -20.47
N GLU A 38 -3.55 -2.80 -20.27
CA GLU A 38 -4.45 -2.35 -21.33
C GLU A 38 -4.52 -0.80 -21.38
N PRO A 39 -4.69 -0.18 -22.55
CA PRO A 39 -4.84 1.27 -22.67
C PRO A 39 -6.08 1.80 -21.90
N GLN A 40 -5.86 2.67 -20.92
CA GLN A 40 -6.93 3.28 -20.10
C GLN A 40 -7.32 4.71 -20.55
N GLY A 41 -7.17 5.01 -21.85
CA GLY A 41 -7.35 6.36 -22.39
C GLY A 41 -6.15 7.29 -22.14
N LYS A 42 -6.28 8.57 -22.51
CA LYS A 42 -5.18 9.54 -22.65
C LYS A 42 -4.18 9.53 -21.48
N ASP A 43 -4.68 9.56 -20.25
CA ASP A 43 -3.84 9.65 -19.03
C ASP A 43 -4.11 8.52 -18.03
N GLY A 44 -5.00 7.57 -18.34
CA GLY A 44 -5.47 6.57 -17.38
C GLY A 44 -4.34 5.66 -16.88
N ASN A 45 -3.43 5.25 -17.77
CA ASN A 45 -2.31 4.40 -17.39
C ASN A 45 -1.36 5.11 -16.42
N GLN A 46 -1.10 6.41 -16.65
CA GLN A 46 -0.23 7.19 -15.78
C GLN A 46 -0.85 7.35 -14.38
N LYS A 47 -2.14 7.71 -14.30
CA LYS A 47 -2.86 7.83 -13.02
C LYS A 47 -2.82 6.54 -12.20
N ILE A 48 -2.92 5.38 -12.86
CA ILE A 48 -2.80 4.09 -12.18
C ILE A 48 -1.36 3.87 -11.67
N ARG A 49 -0.34 4.19 -12.47
CA ARG A 49 1.07 4.08 -12.04
C ARG A 49 1.39 5.00 -10.86
N ASP A 50 0.92 6.24 -10.91
CA ASP A 50 1.10 7.20 -9.81
C ASP A 50 0.45 6.69 -8.53
N LYS A 51 -0.73 6.05 -8.65
CA LYS A 51 -1.40 5.43 -7.51
C LYS A 51 -0.65 4.21 -6.97
N CYS A 52 -0.09 3.37 -7.84
CA CYS A 52 0.76 2.26 -7.41
C CYS A 52 1.99 2.77 -6.65
N LYS A 53 2.64 3.82 -7.16
CA LYS A 53 3.79 4.44 -6.49
C LYS A 53 3.42 4.93 -5.09
N LEU A 54 2.34 5.70 -4.97
CA LEU A 54 1.85 6.20 -3.67
C LEU A 54 1.65 5.08 -2.65
N TYR A 55 1.08 3.94 -3.06
CA TYR A 55 0.87 2.81 -2.15
C TYR A 55 2.16 2.08 -1.79
N LEU A 56 3.12 1.98 -2.70
CA LEU A 56 4.42 1.38 -2.40
C LEU A 56 5.25 2.27 -1.46
N ASP A 57 5.27 3.58 -1.71
CA ASP A 57 5.93 4.55 -0.84
C ASP A 57 5.37 4.44 0.60
N ARG A 58 4.04 4.34 0.75
CA ARG A 58 3.41 4.15 2.07
C ARG A 58 3.74 2.79 2.71
N VAL A 59 3.87 1.73 1.91
CA VAL A 59 4.29 0.41 2.42
C VAL A 59 5.69 0.48 3.02
N GLU A 60 6.62 1.15 2.35
CA GLU A 60 8.00 1.33 2.84
C GLU A 60 8.00 2.11 4.18
N GLU A 61 7.23 3.20 4.26
CA GLU A 61 7.08 3.97 5.51
C GLU A 61 6.56 3.12 6.68
N LEU A 62 5.53 2.30 6.43
CA LEU A 62 4.93 1.44 7.46
C LEU A 62 5.88 0.33 7.90
N GLN A 63 6.64 -0.26 6.96
CA GLN A 63 7.65 -1.27 7.29
C GLN A 63 8.76 -0.68 8.16
N GLU A 64 9.28 0.50 7.81
CA GLU A 64 10.29 1.20 8.60
C GLU A 64 9.76 1.55 10.00
N TYR A 65 8.51 1.99 10.10
CA TYR A 65 7.87 2.26 11.40
C TYR A 65 7.79 1.01 12.27
N LEU A 66 7.34 -0.13 11.72
CA LEU A 66 7.21 -1.39 12.44
C LEU A 66 8.58 -1.91 12.91
N GLU A 67 9.61 -1.82 12.07
CA GLU A 67 10.98 -2.19 12.43
C GLU A 67 11.50 -1.33 13.60
N LYS A 68 11.35 0.00 13.51
CA LYS A 68 11.75 0.92 14.59
C LYS A 68 11.00 0.63 15.89
N LYS A 69 9.70 0.34 15.81
CA LYS A 69 8.86 -0.02 16.96
C LYS A 69 9.32 -1.32 17.61
N GLU A 70 9.68 -2.32 16.80
CA GLU A 70 10.20 -3.60 17.28
C GLU A 70 11.59 -3.46 17.92
N VAL A 71 12.50 -2.68 17.33
CA VAL A 71 13.81 -2.40 17.93
C VAL A 71 13.64 -1.69 19.28
N ALA A 72 12.77 -0.68 19.35
CA ALA A 72 12.48 0.02 20.59
C ALA A 72 11.88 -0.91 21.67
N SER A 73 10.99 -1.84 21.31
CA SER A 73 10.42 -2.77 22.28
C SER A 73 11.44 -3.78 22.80
N ARG A 74 12.40 -4.21 21.97
CA ARG A 74 13.47 -5.14 22.37
C ARG A 74 14.50 -4.51 23.31
N ILE A 75 14.81 -3.22 23.16
CA ILE A 75 15.78 -2.51 24.01
C ILE A 75 15.19 -2.18 25.40
N ASN A 76 13.87 -2.10 25.52
CA ASN A 76 13.17 -1.78 26.77
C ASN A 76 12.85 -3.02 27.64
N LEU A 77 13.38 -4.21 27.29
CA LEU A 77 13.26 -5.48 28.03
C LEU A 77 14.62 -5.88 28.62
#